data_AF-L0IBC4-F1
#
_entry.id   AF-L0IBC4-F1
#
_cell.length_a   1.000
_cell.length_b   1.000
_cell.length_c   1.000
_cell.angle_alpha   90.00
_cell.angle_beta   90.00
_cell.angle_gamma   90.00
#
_symmetry.space_group_name_H-M   'P 1'
#
loop_
_entity.id
_entity.type
_entity.pdbx_description
1 polymer ?
#
loop_
_entity_poly.entity_id
_entity_poly.type
_entity_poly.pdbx_seq_one_letter_code
_entity_poly.pdbx_strand_id
1 'polypeptide(L)'
;MDRRRVLLSVATVGSLSLSGCLEQFTAPDDDDSPTSETSSSDDHPALSVLESYYEAAQSDDPDAIREYLHSAHPYNRVESDESGFSYEPAPEADAEHEIVDESFDPETLSDRQSVAFWFEGEDTSLEAAIEGESAVLASSTVETTEDGLPVERTEEIVLLTEDGEWTVFFPYGQSMEIDAEPVEDEAYDIVTDVTFDEERERATVSLDGAGEVAAEELRVYAESVGDDSSYWQQDGDTLPPVTEATTPFDPDGDEIVVTLLLEADGQVVIHREQYDPET
;
A
#
# COMPACT_ATOMS: atom_id res chain seq x y z
N MET A 1 -2.42 0.11 28.84
CA MET A 1 -1.19 0.17 28.02
C MET A 1 -1.37 -0.90 26.99
N ASP A 2 -2.19 -0.58 26.02
CA ASP A 2 -2.60 -1.46 24.94
C ASP A 2 -1.46 -1.51 23.94
N ARG A 3 -0.97 -2.72 23.66
CA ARG A 3 0.11 -2.96 22.72
C ARG A 3 -0.50 -2.98 21.33
N ARG A 4 -0.31 -1.89 20.57
CA ARG A 4 -0.64 -1.83 19.14
C ARG A 4 0.37 -2.72 18.39
N ARG A 5 -0.12 -3.70 17.64
CA ARG A 5 0.65 -4.46 16.64
C ARG A 5 0.09 -4.03 15.29
N VAL A 6 0.91 -3.39 14.47
CA VAL A 6 0.55 -2.97 13.11
C VAL A 6 1.69 -3.44 12.22
N LEU A 7 1.34 -4.22 11.19
CA LEU A 7 2.24 -4.59 10.10
C LEU A 7 2.09 -3.51 9.04
N LEU A 8 3.21 -2.88 8.66
CA LEU A 8 3.25 -2.00 7.50
C LEU A 8 3.58 -2.93 6.31
N SER A 9 2.53 -3.41 5.65
CA SER A 9 2.66 -4.29 4.49
C SER A 9 3.12 -3.45 3.29
N VAL A 10 4.42 -3.37 3.07
CA VAL A 10 4.97 -3.03 1.76
C VAL A 10 4.90 -4.32 0.96
N ALA A 11 4.00 -4.38 -0.02
CA ALA A 11 3.73 -5.58 -0.78
C ALA A 11 5.05 -6.16 -1.36
N THR A 12 5.47 -7.34 -0.86
CA THR A 12 6.57 -8.09 -1.46
C THR A 12 6.19 -9.55 -1.69
N VAL A 13 6.37 -10.00 -2.93
CA VAL A 13 6.35 -11.41 -3.31
C VAL A 13 7.80 -11.88 -3.40
N GLY A 14 8.22 -12.73 -2.47
CA GLY A 14 9.56 -13.32 -2.47
C GLY A 14 9.70 -14.39 -3.55
N SER A 15 10.43 -14.09 -4.63
CA SER A 15 10.72 -15.07 -5.69
C SER A 15 12.04 -15.81 -5.43
N LEU A 16 11.94 -17.13 -5.19
CA LEU A 16 13.11 -18.02 -5.09
C LEU A 16 13.79 -18.14 -6.45
N SER A 17 14.93 -17.48 -6.62
CA SER A 17 15.67 -17.48 -7.89
C SER A 17 16.30 -18.84 -8.18
N LEU A 18 15.76 -19.57 -9.15
CA LEU A 18 16.47 -20.63 -9.85
C LEU A 18 17.25 -20.01 -11.02
N SER A 19 18.54 -19.76 -10.81
CA SER A 19 19.47 -19.33 -11.87
C SER A 19 19.50 -20.33 -13.03
N GLY A 20 19.34 -19.83 -14.26
CA GLY A 20 19.42 -20.67 -15.47
C GLY A 20 19.41 -19.92 -16.81
N CYS A 21 20.44 -19.09 -17.05
CA CYS A 21 21.06 -18.73 -18.35
C CYS A 21 20.20 -18.61 -19.63
N LEU A 22 20.23 -17.44 -20.29
CA LEU A 22 20.46 -17.40 -21.74
C LEU A 22 21.18 -16.12 -22.20
N GLU A 23 22.27 -16.33 -22.93
CA GLU A 23 23.16 -15.32 -23.52
C GLU A 23 22.56 -14.58 -24.73
N GLN A 24 22.79 -13.26 -24.74
CA GLN A 24 23.29 -12.43 -25.84
C GLN A 24 22.64 -12.56 -27.23
N PHE A 25 21.92 -11.50 -27.64
CA PHE A 25 21.87 -11.07 -29.05
C PHE A 25 21.99 -9.55 -29.17
N THR A 26 23.01 -9.12 -29.92
CA THR A 26 23.27 -7.72 -30.29
C THR A 26 22.77 -7.48 -31.71
N ALA A 27 22.12 -6.35 -31.99
CA ALA A 27 22.05 -5.75 -33.33
C ALA A 27 21.79 -4.22 -33.25
N PRO A 28 22.17 -3.42 -34.27
CA PRO A 28 22.51 -2.00 -34.11
C PRO A 28 21.61 -0.98 -34.85
N ASP A 29 21.78 0.28 -34.41
CA ASP A 29 21.66 1.60 -35.08
C ASP A 29 20.32 2.18 -35.58
N ASP A 30 20.15 3.46 -35.19
CA ASP A 30 19.51 4.62 -35.85
C ASP A 30 17.99 4.62 -36.13
N ASP A 31 17.24 5.39 -35.34
CA ASP A 31 16.15 6.24 -35.87
C ASP A 31 15.98 7.54 -35.06
N ASP A 32 16.44 8.63 -35.68
CA ASP A 32 16.35 10.02 -35.22
C ASP A 32 14.89 10.51 -35.37
N SER A 33 14.11 10.41 -34.29
CA SER A 33 12.78 11.05 -34.18
C SER A 33 12.83 12.15 -33.11
N PRO A 34 12.25 13.33 -33.37
CA PRO A 34 12.32 14.45 -32.44
C PRO A 34 11.45 14.13 -31.23
N THR A 35 12.07 13.75 -30.13
CA THR A 35 11.43 13.68 -28.83
C THR A 35 10.93 15.07 -28.46
N SER A 36 9.61 15.18 -28.36
CA SER A 36 8.97 16.24 -27.62
C SER A 36 9.62 16.30 -26.24
N GLU A 37 10.15 17.45 -25.86
CA GLU A 37 10.62 17.73 -24.51
C GLU A 37 9.39 17.76 -23.59
N THR A 38 8.96 16.58 -23.13
CA THR A 38 8.33 16.45 -21.82
C THR A 38 9.41 16.87 -20.84
N SER A 39 9.15 17.89 -20.02
CA SER A 39 10.10 18.29 -18.98
C SER A 39 10.30 17.10 -18.05
N SER A 40 11.41 16.38 -18.21
CA SER A 40 11.88 15.35 -17.31
C SER A 40 11.91 15.91 -15.89
N SER A 41 11.00 15.43 -15.04
CA SER A 41 10.97 15.69 -13.59
C SER A 41 12.09 14.95 -12.83
N ASP A 42 12.98 14.27 -13.55
CA ASP A 42 14.10 13.45 -13.07
C ASP A 42 15.15 14.19 -12.20
N ASP A 43 15.14 15.52 -12.13
CA ASP A 43 16.15 16.32 -11.40
C ASP A 43 15.65 16.86 -10.04
N HIS A 44 14.46 16.47 -9.57
CA HIS A 44 13.95 17.01 -8.29
C HIS A 44 14.74 16.43 -7.09
N PRO A 45 15.22 17.26 -6.14
CA PRO A 45 16.05 16.79 -5.02
C PRO A 45 15.36 15.79 -4.09
N ALA A 46 14.03 15.75 -4.07
CA ALA A 46 13.28 14.74 -3.32
C ALA A 46 13.45 13.32 -3.91
N LEU A 47 13.65 13.18 -5.22
CA LEU A 47 13.87 11.87 -5.84
C LEU A 47 15.14 11.21 -5.32
N SER A 48 16.23 11.97 -5.16
CA SER A 48 17.47 11.43 -4.59
C SER A 48 17.31 10.92 -3.15
N VAL A 49 16.40 11.53 -2.36
CA VAL A 49 16.09 11.04 -1.01
C VAL A 49 15.28 9.76 -1.09
N LEU A 50 14.29 9.69 -2.00
CA LEU A 50 13.49 8.49 -2.23
C LEU A 50 14.36 7.31 -2.70
N GLU A 51 15.25 7.54 -3.66
CA GLU A 51 16.24 6.55 -4.14
C GLU A 51 17.11 6.03 -3.00
N SER A 52 17.62 6.94 -2.16
CA SER A 52 18.47 6.57 -1.02
C SER A 52 17.70 5.78 0.05
N TYR A 53 16.42 6.13 0.27
CA TYR A 53 15.52 5.38 1.14
C TYR A 53 15.32 3.94 0.62
N TYR A 54 15.04 3.77 -0.68
CA TYR A 54 14.89 2.45 -1.28
C TYR A 54 16.21 1.66 -1.30
N GLU A 55 17.37 2.29 -1.49
CA GLU A 55 18.67 1.62 -1.39
C GLU A 55 18.96 1.12 0.04
N ALA A 56 18.59 1.91 1.05
CA ALA A 56 18.68 1.52 2.46
C ALA A 56 17.72 0.36 2.77
N ALA A 57 16.50 0.41 2.25
CA ALA A 57 15.50 -0.66 2.34
C ALA A 57 16.02 -1.98 1.77
N GLN A 58 16.61 -1.94 0.57
CA GLN A 58 17.20 -3.09 -0.11
C GLN A 58 18.40 -3.67 0.64
N SER A 59 19.15 -2.82 1.34
CA SER A 59 20.31 -3.23 2.13
C SER A 59 19.94 -3.85 3.48
N ASP A 60 18.65 -3.91 3.82
CA ASP A 60 18.14 -4.31 5.14
C ASP A 60 18.84 -3.51 6.26
N ASP A 61 19.07 -2.21 6.03
CA ASP A 61 19.74 -1.32 6.97
C ASP A 61 18.73 -0.42 7.69
N PRO A 62 18.15 -0.87 8.81
CA PRO A 62 17.11 -0.13 9.52
C PRO A 62 17.63 1.16 10.16
N ASP A 63 18.93 1.34 10.34
CA ASP A 63 19.49 2.60 10.81
C ASP A 63 19.58 3.60 9.65
N ALA A 64 19.99 3.15 8.47
CA ALA A 64 20.01 3.99 7.26
C ALA A 64 18.59 4.36 6.80
N ILE A 65 17.62 3.45 6.89
CA ILE A 65 16.21 3.76 6.56
C ILE A 65 15.71 4.92 7.42
N ARG A 66 15.96 4.89 8.73
CA ARG A 66 15.53 5.94 9.67
C ARG A 66 16.09 7.30 9.36
N GLU A 67 17.29 7.37 8.78
CA GLU A 67 17.94 8.63 8.38
C GLU A 67 17.15 9.38 7.30
N TYR A 68 16.46 8.64 6.42
CA TYR A 68 15.68 9.23 5.32
C TYR A 68 14.21 9.44 5.64
N LEU A 69 13.73 8.93 6.77
CA LEU A 69 12.36 9.11 7.22
C LEU A 69 12.21 10.42 7.99
N HIS A 70 11.07 11.08 7.78
CA HIS A 70 10.68 12.26 8.55
C HIS A 70 10.65 11.94 10.06
N SER A 71 10.99 12.90 10.95
CA SER A 71 10.99 12.61 12.41
C SER A 71 9.61 12.24 12.94
N ALA A 72 8.56 12.71 12.27
CA ALA A 72 7.18 12.36 12.56
C ALA A 72 6.73 11.01 12.01
N HIS A 73 7.56 10.33 11.19
CA HIS A 73 7.24 9.00 10.67
C HIS A 73 7.11 7.98 11.82
N PRO A 74 6.08 7.12 11.84
CA PRO A 74 5.88 6.15 12.92
C PRO A 74 7.10 5.28 13.21
N TYR A 75 7.81 4.83 12.18
CA TYR A 75 9.02 4.03 12.30
C TYR A 75 10.17 4.70 13.07
N ASN A 76 10.28 6.03 13.02
CA ASN A 76 11.29 6.80 13.76
C ASN A 76 10.93 6.97 15.25
N ARG A 77 9.68 6.71 15.61
CA ARG A 77 9.15 6.90 16.97
C ARG A 77 9.14 5.61 17.80
N VAL A 78 9.28 4.47 17.16
CA VAL A 78 9.19 3.15 17.81
C VAL A 78 10.60 2.62 18.09
N GLU A 79 10.92 2.36 19.37
CA GLU A 79 12.18 1.73 19.76
C GLU A 79 12.24 0.28 19.23
N SER A 80 13.25 -0.04 18.41
CA SER A 80 13.42 -1.29 17.65
C SER A 80 13.29 -2.59 18.47
N ASP A 81 13.54 -2.58 19.77
CA ASP A 81 13.68 -3.81 20.57
C ASP A 81 12.36 -4.34 21.18
N GLU A 82 11.25 -3.59 21.17
CA GLU A 82 10.02 -3.99 21.89
C GLU A 82 8.72 -4.06 21.08
N SER A 83 8.71 -3.63 19.82
CA SER A 83 7.46 -3.32 19.10
C SER A 83 6.90 -4.43 18.20
N GLY A 84 7.69 -5.45 17.84
CA GLY A 84 7.23 -6.44 16.86
C GLY A 84 6.91 -5.84 15.49
N PHE A 85 7.43 -4.64 15.21
CA PHE A 85 7.37 -3.99 13.91
C PHE A 85 8.39 -4.70 12.99
N SER A 86 7.90 -5.46 12.02
CA SER A 86 8.73 -6.04 10.97
C SER A 86 8.71 -5.07 9.79
N TYR A 87 9.88 -4.59 9.41
CA TYR A 87 10.04 -3.94 8.11
C TYR A 87 9.97 -5.05 7.06
N GLU A 88 8.99 -5.01 6.16
CA GLU A 88 9.08 -5.78 4.92
C GLU A 88 10.00 -5.02 3.98
N PRO A 89 11.04 -5.68 3.41
CA PRO A 89 11.95 -5.02 2.51
C PRO A 89 11.17 -4.43 1.33
N ALA A 90 11.63 -3.30 0.80
CA ALA A 90 11.05 -2.73 -0.41
C ALA A 90 11.18 -3.68 -1.63
N PRO A 91 10.31 -3.55 -2.66
CA PRO A 91 10.42 -4.32 -3.89
C PRO A 91 11.77 -4.14 -4.63
N GLU A 92 12.05 -5.04 -5.58
CA GLU A 92 13.35 -5.29 -6.22
C GLU A 92 14.04 -4.05 -6.85
N ALA A 93 15.35 -4.19 -7.09
CA ALA A 93 16.37 -3.14 -7.31
C ALA A 93 16.24 -2.22 -8.55
N ASP A 94 15.09 -2.21 -9.23
CA ASP A 94 14.87 -1.48 -10.49
C ASP A 94 13.55 -0.70 -10.46
N ALA A 95 13.20 -0.08 -9.33
CA ALA A 95 12.05 0.82 -9.26
C ALA A 95 12.34 2.15 -9.97
N GLU A 96 11.46 2.55 -10.88
CA GLU A 96 11.47 3.85 -11.55
C GLU A 96 10.75 4.89 -10.67
N HIS A 97 11.42 5.99 -10.35
CA HIS A 97 10.88 7.04 -9.50
C HIS A 97 10.55 8.31 -10.29
N GLU A 98 9.39 8.90 -10.05
CA GLU A 98 8.95 10.14 -10.71
C GLU A 98 8.24 11.06 -9.72
N ILE A 99 8.35 12.39 -9.89
CA ILE A 99 7.50 13.35 -9.18
C ILE A 99 6.15 13.47 -9.91
N VAL A 100 5.09 13.06 -9.23
CA VAL A 100 3.70 13.12 -9.71
C VAL A 100 3.08 14.50 -9.44
N ASP A 101 3.39 15.08 -8.28
CA ASP A 101 2.97 16.45 -7.92
C ASP A 101 4.10 17.19 -7.17
N GLU A 102 4.69 18.19 -7.84
CA GLU A 102 5.75 19.05 -7.29
C GLU A 102 5.24 20.06 -6.25
N SER A 103 3.93 20.26 -6.18
CA SER A 103 3.26 21.27 -5.34
C SER A 103 2.16 20.64 -4.50
N PHE A 104 2.38 19.39 -4.10
CA PHE A 104 1.43 18.62 -3.31
C PHE A 104 1.04 19.40 -2.05
N ASP A 105 -0.25 19.47 -1.77
CA ASP A 105 -0.77 20.18 -0.60
C ASP A 105 -0.80 19.23 0.61
N PRO A 106 0.04 19.44 1.64
CA PRO A 106 0.13 18.49 2.74
C PRO A 106 -1.11 18.50 3.64
N GLU A 107 -1.97 19.54 3.58
CA GLU A 107 -3.23 19.55 4.35
C GLU A 107 -4.15 18.40 3.93
N THR A 108 -4.07 17.94 2.67
CA THR A 108 -4.82 16.77 2.17
C THR A 108 -4.54 15.48 2.94
N LEU A 109 -3.41 15.38 3.66
CA LEU A 109 -3.12 14.24 4.53
C LEU A 109 -4.03 14.20 5.76
N SER A 110 -4.54 15.37 6.20
CA SER A 110 -5.41 15.48 7.37
C SER A 110 -6.81 14.92 7.12
N ASP A 111 -7.23 14.89 5.85
CA ASP A 111 -8.50 14.30 5.44
C ASP A 111 -8.45 12.76 5.37
N ARG A 112 -7.26 12.16 5.57
CA ARG A 112 -7.06 10.70 5.48
C ARG A 112 -7.03 10.04 6.85
N GLN A 113 -8.03 9.19 7.10
CA GLN A 113 -8.13 8.43 8.35
C GLN A 113 -6.91 7.52 8.57
N SER A 114 -6.39 6.89 7.50
CA SER A 114 -5.21 6.02 7.56
C SER A 114 -3.95 6.76 8.04
N VAL A 115 -3.80 8.05 7.72
CA VAL A 115 -2.70 8.89 8.22
C VAL A 115 -3.03 9.38 9.63
N ALA A 116 -4.25 9.86 9.88
CA ALA A 116 -4.67 10.39 11.18
C ALA A 116 -4.49 9.37 12.32
N PHE A 117 -4.77 8.10 12.07
CA PHE A 117 -4.59 6.99 13.02
C PHE A 117 -3.19 6.96 13.67
N TRP A 118 -2.14 7.28 12.91
CA TRP A 118 -0.75 7.27 13.39
C TRP A 118 -0.41 8.41 14.33
N PHE A 119 -1.24 9.44 14.38
CA PHE A 119 -1.07 10.61 15.23
C PHE A 119 -2.06 10.62 16.41
N GLU A 120 -2.95 9.62 16.50
CA GLU A 120 -3.89 9.47 17.60
C GLU A 120 -3.22 9.04 18.92
N GLY A 121 -3.22 9.97 19.89
CA GLY A 121 -2.70 9.76 21.23
C GLY A 121 -1.20 10.04 21.39
N GLU A 122 -0.57 10.62 20.36
CA GLU A 122 0.85 10.93 20.30
C GLU A 122 1.17 12.36 20.80
N ASP A 123 2.45 12.60 21.12
CA ASP A 123 2.94 13.91 21.56
C ASP A 123 3.03 14.94 20.42
N THR A 124 3.13 14.49 19.16
CA THR A 124 3.17 15.34 17.95
C THR A 124 1.96 15.00 17.09
N SER A 125 1.12 15.99 16.78
CA SER A 125 -0.04 15.84 15.89
C SER A 125 0.38 15.88 14.42
N LEU A 126 -0.48 15.37 13.53
CA LEU A 126 -0.27 15.45 12.08
C LEU A 126 -0.16 16.91 11.62
N GLU A 127 -1.07 17.76 12.09
CA GLU A 127 -1.06 19.20 11.82
C GLU A 127 0.28 19.85 12.18
N ALA A 128 0.87 19.47 13.32
CA ALA A 128 2.17 19.99 13.75
C ALA A 128 3.34 19.40 12.93
N ALA A 129 3.19 18.20 12.39
CA ALA A 129 4.20 17.58 11.53
C ALA A 129 4.26 18.28 10.17
N ILE A 130 3.11 18.63 9.59
CA ILE A 130 3.04 19.22 8.25
C ILE A 130 3.14 20.76 8.23
N GLU A 131 2.99 21.43 9.38
CA GLU A 131 2.93 22.89 9.45
C GLU A 131 4.23 23.54 8.97
N GLY A 132 4.15 24.28 7.85
CA GLY A 132 5.26 25.05 7.31
C GLY A 132 6.25 24.24 6.47
N GLU A 133 5.96 22.96 6.25
CA GLU A 133 6.74 22.09 5.38
C GLU A 133 6.30 22.22 3.92
N SER A 134 7.22 21.98 3.00
CA SER A 134 6.89 21.76 1.59
C SER A 134 6.68 20.28 1.37
N ALA A 135 5.74 19.92 0.49
CA ALA A 135 5.43 18.55 0.19
C ALA A 135 5.51 18.28 -1.31
N VAL A 136 5.91 17.07 -1.66
CA VAL A 136 5.79 16.52 -3.02
C VAL A 136 5.20 15.13 -2.96
N LEU A 137 4.48 14.77 -4.01
CA LEU A 137 4.03 13.41 -4.26
C LEU A 137 4.94 12.77 -5.30
N ALA A 138 5.56 11.66 -4.96
CA ALA A 138 6.39 10.87 -5.86
C ALA A 138 5.76 9.50 -6.09
N SER A 139 5.95 8.93 -7.27
CA SER A 139 5.62 7.53 -7.57
C SER A 139 6.88 6.70 -7.65
N SER A 140 6.78 5.45 -7.24
CA SER A 140 7.78 4.39 -7.38
C SER A 140 7.12 3.23 -8.13
N THR A 141 7.57 2.96 -9.35
CA THR A 141 7.00 1.90 -10.21
C THR A 141 8.00 0.78 -10.38
N VAL A 142 7.58 -0.46 -10.12
CA VAL A 142 8.38 -1.66 -10.36
C VAL A 142 7.68 -2.54 -11.38
N GLU A 143 8.41 -2.94 -12.42
CA GLU A 143 8.00 -4.01 -13.31
C GLU A 143 8.36 -5.36 -12.67
N THR A 144 7.35 -6.15 -12.33
CA THR A 144 7.52 -7.51 -11.83
C THR A 144 6.95 -8.53 -12.81
N THR A 145 7.19 -9.81 -12.55
CA THR A 145 6.59 -10.90 -13.30
C THR A 145 5.74 -11.75 -12.37
N GLU A 146 4.42 -11.71 -12.57
CA GLU A 146 3.44 -12.54 -11.86
C GLU A 146 2.87 -13.55 -12.87
N ASP A 147 2.89 -14.85 -12.54
CA ASP A 147 2.45 -15.93 -13.44
C ASP A 147 3.10 -15.95 -14.84
N GLY A 148 4.31 -15.41 -14.97
CA GLY A 148 5.00 -15.30 -16.24
C GLY A 148 4.49 -14.17 -17.14
N LEU A 149 3.63 -13.29 -16.63
CA LEU A 149 3.18 -12.06 -17.26
C LEU A 149 3.85 -10.85 -16.60
N PRO A 150 4.29 -9.85 -17.37
CA PRO A 150 4.77 -8.61 -16.79
C PRO A 150 3.61 -7.86 -16.13
N VAL A 151 3.81 -7.43 -14.89
CA VAL A 151 2.87 -6.61 -14.12
C VAL A 151 3.62 -5.39 -13.59
N GLU A 152 3.06 -4.20 -13.79
CA GLU A 152 3.58 -2.97 -13.21
C GLU A 152 2.89 -2.72 -11.86
N ARG A 153 3.68 -2.44 -10.84
CA ARG A 153 3.20 -2.04 -9.51
C ARG A 153 3.71 -0.64 -9.22
N THR A 154 2.79 0.30 -8.99
CA THR A 154 3.12 1.69 -8.67
C THR A 154 2.68 1.99 -7.24
N GLU A 155 3.59 2.55 -6.45
CA GLU A 155 3.34 3.10 -5.12
C GLU A 155 3.52 4.61 -5.17
N GLU A 156 2.58 5.36 -4.59
CA GLU A 156 2.73 6.81 -4.41
C GLU A 156 3.16 7.11 -2.97
N ILE A 157 4.09 8.04 -2.80
CA ILE A 157 4.76 8.36 -1.54
C ILE A 157 4.81 9.87 -1.38
N VAL A 158 4.38 10.36 -0.22
CA VAL A 158 4.58 11.77 0.15
C VAL A 158 5.96 11.96 0.76
N LEU A 159 6.68 12.95 0.24
CA LEU A 159 7.89 13.48 0.83
C LEU A 159 7.62 14.87 1.39
N LEU A 160 8.14 15.13 2.59
CA LEU A 160 8.03 16.42 3.28
C LEU A 160 9.42 17.00 3.56
N THR A 161 9.51 18.31 3.68
CA THR A 161 10.74 18.98 4.09
C THR A 161 10.82 19.16 5.60
N GLU A 162 11.80 18.56 6.25
CA GLU A 162 12.16 18.83 7.65
C GLU A 162 13.38 19.76 7.69
N ASP A 163 13.29 20.91 8.36
CA ASP A 163 14.38 21.90 8.42
C ASP A 163 14.94 22.35 7.05
N GLY A 164 14.14 22.19 5.98
CA GLY A 164 14.51 22.51 4.60
C GLY A 164 15.22 21.38 3.83
N GLU A 165 15.30 20.19 4.41
CA GLU A 165 15.82 18.97 3.78
C GLU A 165 14.66 18.00 3.50
N TRP A 166 14.66 17.35 2.34
CA TRP A 166 13.60 16.39 1.98
C TRP A 166 13.73 15.10 2.79
N THR A 167 12.58 14.55 3.17
CA THR A 167 12.46 13.29 3.92
C THR A 167 11.22 12.52 3.45
N VAL A 168 11.26 11.20 3.56
CA VAL A 168 10.10 10.34 3.28
C VAL A 168 9.14 10.41 4.45
N PHE A 169 7.88 10.80 4.19
CA PHE A 169 6.90 10.99 5.24
C PHE A 169 5.90 9.83 5.36
N PHE A 170 5.23 9.48 4.27
CA PHE A 170 4.20 8.45 4.33
C PHE A 170 3.89 7.90 2.94
N PRO A 171 3.63 6.58 2.78
CA PRO A 171 3.00 6.08 1.57
C PRO A 171 1.65 6.79 1.37
N TYR A 172 1.49 7.43 0.23
CA TYR A 172 0.25 8.08 -0.17
C TYR A 172 -0.76 7.10 -0.76
N GLY A 173 -0.42 5.81 -0.93
CA GLY A 173 -1.29 4.71 -1.39
C GLY A 173 -2.63 5.12 -2.01
N GLN A 174 -2.78 4.91 -3.31
CA GLN A 174 -4.08 5.07 -3.97
C GLN A 174 -5.14 4.30 -3.17
N SER A 175 -6.25 4.96 -2.87
CA SER A 175 -7.49 4.24 -2.58
C SER A 175 -7.62 3.18 -3.66
N MET A 176 -7.60 1.90 -3.28
CA MET A 176 -7.76 0.81 -4.22
C MET A 176 -9.20 0.83 -4.73
N GLU A 177 -9.54 1.76 -5.64
CA GLU A 177 -10.73 1.67 -6.48
C GLU A 177 -10.48 0.53 -7.47
N ILE A 178 -10.77 -0.69 -7.04
CA ILE A 178 -10.85 -1.81 -7.96
C ILE A 178 -12.21 -1.71 -8.63
N ASP A 179 -12.33 -1.00 -9.75
CA ASP A 179 -13.56 -0.92 -10.56
C ASP A 179 -13.77 -2.24 -11.35
N ALA A 180 -14.00 -3.33 -10.62
CA ALA A 180 -14.35 -4.64 -11.15
C ALA A 180 -15.67 -5.15 -10.55
N GLU A 181 -16.56 -5.65 -11.41
CA GLU A 181 -17.80 -6.29 -10.97
C GLU A 181 -17.48 -7.58 -10.17
N PRO A 182 -18.27 -7.90 -9.12
CA PRO A 182 -18.10 -9.14 -8.38
C PRO A 182 -18.20 -10.36 -9.29
N VAL A 183 -17.28 -11.31 -9.13
CA VAL A 183 -17.32 -12.58 -9.86
C VAL A 183 -18.46 -13.45 -9.33
N GLU A 184 -19.34 -13.92 -10.22
CA GLU A 184 -20.41 -14.86 -9.88
C GLU A 184 -19.89 -16.31 -9.93
N ASP A 185 -19.11 -16.72 -8.92
CA ASP A 185 -18.64 -18.10 -8.78
C ASP A 185 -19.02 -18.68 -7.41
N GLU A 186 -19.72 -19.82 -7.40
CA GLU A 186 -20.13 -20.53 -6.18
C GLU A 186 -18.91 -20.96 -5.33
N ALA A 187 -17.71 -21.06 -5.90
CA ALA A 187 -16.48 -21.36 -5.17
C ALA A 187 -15.97 -20.19 -4.32
N TYR A 188 -16.39 -18.95 -4.62
CA TYR A 188 -15.96 -17.73 -3.95
C TYR A 188 -17.10 -17.00 -3.21
N ASP A 189 -18.32 -17.54 -3.27
CA ASP A 189 -19.50 -17.03 -2.56
C ASP A 189 -19.44 -17.36 -1.06
N ILE A 190 -18.56 -16.64 -0.35
CA ILE A 190 -18.32 -16.82 1.09
C ILE A 190 -18.89 -15.69 1.93
N VAL A 191 -19.31 -14.58 1.32
CA VAL A 191 -19.85 -13.42 2.05
C VAL A 191 -21.34 -13.64 2.29
N THR A 192 -21.73 -13.68 3.57
CA THR A 192 -23.12 -13.96 3.97
C THR A 192 -23.91 -12.73 4.38
N ASP A 193 -23.24 -11.72 4.95
CA ASP A 193 -23.85 -10.50 5.45
C ASP A 193 -22.78 -9.42 5.65
N VAL A 194 -23.14 -8.15 5.43
CA VAL A 194 -22.35 -6.99 5.87
C VAL A 194 -23.19 -6.17 6.83
N THR A 195 -22.70 -6.03 8.06
CA THR A 195 -23.35 -5.23 9.10
C THR A 195 -22.61 -3.92 9.28
N PHE A 196 -23.30 -2.80 9.12
CA PHE A 196 -22.77 -1.45 9.33
C PHE A 196 -23.09 -0.92 10.73
N ASP A 197 -22.07 -0.43 11.43
CA ASP A 197 -22.18 0.23 12.74
C ASP A 197 -21.74 1.69 12.60
N GLU A 198 -22.68 2.57 12.26
CA GLU A 198 -22.46 4.02 12.11
C GLU A 198 -21.91 4.66 13.39
N GLU A 199 -22.34 4.21 14.57
CA GLU A 199 -21.88 4.80 15.83
C GLU A 199 -20.39 4.56 16.06
N ARG A 200 -19.82 3.53 15.42
CA ARG A 200 -18.42 3.14 15.53
C ARG A 200 -17.64 3.28 14.23
N GLU A 201 -18.28 3.74 13.16
CA GLU A 201 -17.71 3.87 11.82
C GLU A 201 -17.02 2.58 11.37
N ARG A 202 -17.70 1.43 11.60
CA ARG A 202 -17.19 0.08 11.28
C ARG A 202 -18.20 -0.77 10.54
N ALA A 203 -17.71 -1.49 9.53
CA ALA A 203 -18.45 -2.54 8.84
C ALA A 203 -17.89 -3.91 9.23
N THR A 204 -18.77 -4.87 9.53
CA THR A 204 -18.42 -6.25 9.83
C THR A 204 -18.96 -7.17 8.74
N VAL A 205 -18.06 -7.87 8.05
CA VAL A 205 -18.39 -8.85 7.00
C VAL A 205 -18.42 -10.24 7.62
N SER A 206 -19.57 -10.91 7.52
CA SER A 206 -19.77 -12.29 7.97
C SER A 206 -19.42 -13.27 6.86
N LEU A 207 -18.55 -14.24 7.15
CA LEU A 207 -17.98 -15.18 6.20
C LEU A 207 -18.38 -16.63 6.54
N ASP A 208 -18.78 -17.40 5.54
CA ASP A 208 -18.99 -18.85 5.63
C ASP A 208 -18.09 -19.57 4.62
N GLY A 209 -17.44 -20.67 5.04
CA GLY A 209 -16.62 -21.46 4.13
C GLY A 209 -15.27 -20.84 3.70
N ALA A 210 -14.84 -19.71 4.28
CA ALA A 210 -13.58 -19.06 3.91
C ALA A 210 -12.37 -20.02 3.91
N GLY A 211 -12.25 -20.88 4.94
CA GLY A 211 -11.16 -21.86 5.04
C GLY A 211 -11.18 -23.00 4.02
N GLU A 212 -12.17 -23.04 3.13
CA GLU A 212 -12.28 -24.00 2.02
C GLU A 212 -11.91 -23.35 0.67
N VAL A 213 -11.73 -22.03 0.64
CA VAL A 213 -11.38 -21.26 -0.56
C VAL A 213 -9.89 -21.35 -0.83
N ALA A 214 -9.56 -21.78 -2.04
CA ALA A 214 -8.19 -21.78 -2.54
C ALA A 214 -7.80 -20.36 -2.98
N ALA A 215 -7.37 -19.55 -2.02
CA ALA A 215 -6.88 -18.19 -2.19
C ALA A 215 -5.74 -17.95 -1.19
N GLU A 216 -4.80 -17.11 -1.58
CA GLU A 216 -3.65 -16.72 -0.77
C GLU A 216 -4.05 -15.70 0.30
N GLU A 217 -4.97 -14.81 -0.06
CA GLU A 217 -5.39 -13.71 0.79
C GLU A 217 -6.86 -13.34 0.58
N LEU A 218 -7.53 -12.98 1.67
CA LEU A 218 -8.83 -12.32 1.69
C LEU A 218 -8.64 -10.90 2.20
N ARG A 219 -9.11 -9.91 1.46
CA ARG A 219 -9.14 -8.50 1.89
C ARG A 219 -10.55 -7.96 1.95
N VAL A 220 -10.82 -7.16 2.97
CA VAL A 220 -12.07 -6.43 3.17
C VAL A 220 -11.75 -4.97 3.44
N TYR A 221 -12.22 -4.06 2.60
CA TYR A 221 -11.95 -2.62 2.73
C TYR A 221 -13.16 -1.78 2.35
N ALA A 222 -13.16 -0.53 2.79
CA ALA A 222 -14.06 0.50 2.28
C ALA A 222 -13.31 1.38 1.26
N GLU A 223 -13.91 1.66 0.10
CA GLU A 223 -13.23 2.34 -1.00
C GLU A 223 -12.64 3.70 -0.61
N SER A 224 -13.35 4.50 0.20
CA SER A 224 -12.91 5.85 0.56
C SER A 224 -11.88 5.90 1.70
N VAL A 225 -11.87 4.89 2.57
CA VAL A 225 -11.04 4.90 3.79
C VAL A 225 -9.62 4.42 3.50
N GLY A 226 -9.44 3.57 2.48
CA GLY A 226 -8.13 3.07 2.06
C GLY A 226 -7.40 2.21 3.11
N ASP A 227 -8.13 1.74 4.13
CA ASP A 227 -7.67 0.83 5.19
C ASP A 227 -8.37 -0.52 4.98
N ASP A 228 -7.64 -1.63 5.09
CA ASP A 228 -8.15 -2.97 4.84
C ASP A 228 -7.97 -3.91 6.05
N SER A 229 -8.88 -4.86 6.18
CA SER A 229 -8.64 -6.09 6.91
C SER A 229 -8.20 -7.18 5.94
N SER A 230 -6.94 -7.54 6.03
CA SER A 230 -6.31 -8.63 5.27
C SER A 230 -6.15 -9.89 6.12
N TYR A 231 -6.44 -11.04 5.51
CA TYR A 231 -6.31 -12.36 6.12
C TYR A 231 -5.62 -13.31 5.14
N TRP A 232 -4.44 -13.81 5.50
CA TRP A 232 -3.65 -14.72 4.68
C TRP A 232 -3.10 -15.89 5.51
N GLN A 233 -2.62 -16.93 4.85
CA GLN A 233 -1.93 -18.05 5.47
C GLN A 233 -0.57 -18.28 4.80
N GLN A 234 0.51 -18.25 5.59
CA GLN A 234 1.88 -18.28 5.08
C GLN A 234 2.32 -19.64 4.47
N ASP A 235 1.63 -20.74 4.80
CA ASP A 235 2.04 -22.11 4.44
C ASP A 235 0.85 -22.99 3.96
N GLY A 236 -0.22 -22.39 3.43
CA GLY A 236 -1.44 -23.11 3.07
C GLY A 236 -2.00 -22.73 1.70
N ASP A 237 -2.56 -23.71 1.00
CA ASP A 237 -3.22 -23.53 -0.31
C ASP A 237 -4.63 -22.90 -0.19
N THR A 238 -5.06 -22.58 1.03
CA THR A 238 -6.41 -22.06 1.35
C THR A 238 -6.35 -20.97 2.41
N LEU A 239 -7.35 -20.10 2.42
CA LEU A 239 -7.49 -19.06 3.43
C LEU A 239 -7.53 -19.62 4.86
N PRO A 240 -7.18 -18.82 5.88
CA PRO A 240 -7.51 -19.15 7.26
C PRO A 240 -9.05 -19.28 7.44
N PRO A 241 -9.53 -20.15 8.35
CA PRO A 241 -10.96 -20.32 8.62
C PRO A 241 -11.52 -19.13 9.42
N VAL A 242 -11.61 -17.98 8.77
CA VAL A 242 -12.14 -16.72 9.30
C VAL A 242 -13.65 -16.70 9.09
N THR A 243 -14.38 -16.26 10.11
CA THR A 243 -15.84 -16.15 10.07
C THR A 243 -16.32 -14.71 10.05
N GLU A 244 -15.46 -13.76 10.41
CA GLU A 244 -15.80 -12.34 10.49
C GLU A 244 -14.56 -11.51 10.15
N ALA A 245 -14.76 -10.48 9.32
CA ALA A 245 -13.79 -9.44 9.02
C ALA A 245 -14.37 -8.07 9.41
N THR A 246 -13.55 -7.10 9.81
CA THR A 246 -14.08 -5.79 10.24
C THR A 246 -13.20 -4.65 9.78
N THR A 247 -13.74 -3.78 8.95
CA THR A 247 -13.03 -2.63 8.37
C THR A 247 -13.69 -1.32 8.78
N PRO A 248 -12.95 -0.21 8.94
CA PRO A 248 -13.55 1.12 9.04
C PRO A 248 -14.32 1.49 7.74
N PHE A 249 -15.34 2.35 7.84
CA PHE A 249 -16.08 2.88 6.69
C PHE A 249 -16.60 4.30 6.96
N ASP A 250 -16.84 5.08 5.90
CA ASP A 250 -17.48 6.39 5.92
C ASP A 250 -19.01 6.27 5.69
N PRO A 251 -19.85 6.69 6.66
CA PRO A 251 -21.31 6.63 6.55
C PRO A 251 -21.92 7.63 5.53
N ASP A 252 -21.13 8.53 4.93
CA ASP A 252 -21.58 9.46 3.89
C ASP A 252 -21.63 8.84 2.47
N GLY A 253 -21.34 7.55 2.33
CA GLY A 253 -21.61 6.80 1.09
C GLY A 253 -20.57 5.78 0.70
N ASP A 254 -19.95 5.08 1.67
CA ASP A 254 -18.97 4.05 1.35
C ASP A 254 -19.58 2.74 0.84
N GLU A 255 -18.81 2.09 -0.02
CA GLU A 255 -18.99 0.71 -0.43
C GLU A 255 -17.94 -0.16 0.26
N ILE A 256 -18.39 -1.27 0.83
CA ILE A 256 -17.51 -2.34 1.33
C ILE A 256 -17.21 -3.29 0.18
N VAL A 257 -15.94 -3.44 -0.12
CA VAL A 257 -15.44 -4.34 -1.16
C VAL A 257 -14.70 -5.50 -0.50
N VAL A 258 -15.03 -6.71 -0.95
CA VAL A 258 -14.36 -7.95 -0.53
C VAL A 258 -13.65 -8.54 -1.72
N THR A 259 -12.36 -8.83 -1.56
CA THR A 259 -11.52 -9.38 -2.62
C THR A 259 -10.74 -10.60 -2.17
N LEU A 260 -10.44 -11.48 -3.13
CA LEU A 260 -9.53 -12.60 -2.96
C LEU A 260 -8.29 -12.39 -3.82
N LEU A 261 -7.12 -12.73 -3.29
CA LEU A 261 -5.90 -12.93 -4.07
C LEU A 261 -5.76 -14.42 -4.40
N LEU A 262 -5.80 -14.75 -5.67
CA LEU A 262 -5.68 -16.12 -6.18
C LEU A 262 -4.29 -16.33 -6.77
N GLU A 263 -3.69 -17.49 -6.49
CA GLU A 263 -2.31 -17.83 -6.93
C GLU A 263 -2.11 -17.73 -8.46
N ALA A 264 -3.15 -17.92 -9.27
CA ALA A 264 -3.04 -17.98 -10.74
C ALA A 264 -3.82 -16.88 -11.51
N ASP A 265 -4.76 -16.22 -10.85
CA ASP A 265 -5.71 -15.29 -11.49
C ASP A 265 -5.62 -13.86 -10.91
N GLY A 266 -4.70 -13.63 -9.95
CA GLY A 266 -4.51 -12.35 -9.30
C GLY A 266 -5.68 -11.98 -8.38
N GLN A 267 -5.92 -10.67 -8.21
CA GLN A 267 -6.96 -10.17 -7.32
C GLN A 267 -8.33 -10.17 -8.01
N VAL A 268 -9.34 -10.75 -7.36
CA VAL A 268 -10.74 -10.78 -7.82
C VAL A 268 -11.67 -10.18 -6.78
N VAL A 269 -12.67 -9.41 -7.23
CA VAL A 269 -13.75 -8.89 -6.37
C VAL A 269 -14.81 -9.98 -6.24
N ILE A 270 -15.17 -10.34 -5.01
CA ILE A 270 -16.18 -11.38 -4.74
C ILE A 270 -17.46 -10.80 -4.12
N HIS A 271 -17.39 -9.60 -3.56
CA HIS A 271 -18.55 -8.93 -3.00
C HIS A 271 -18.38 -7.42 -2.99
N ARG A 272 -19.51 -6.72 -3.13
CA ARG A 272 -19.66 -5.27 -2.97
C ARG A 272 -20.97 -5.00 -2.26
N GLU A 273 -20.94 -4.17 -1.24
CA GLU A 273 -22.14 -3.67 -0.59
C GLU A 273 -22.03 -2.19 -0.25
N GLN A 274 -22.90 -1.40 -0.87
CA GLN A 274 -23.03 0.03 -0.60
C GLN A 274 -23.79 0.23 0.71
N TYR A 275 -23.23 1.07 1.60
CA TYR A 275 -23.97 1.54 2.76
C TYR A 275 -25.18 2.40 2.33
N ASP A 276 -26.38 2.02 2.78
CA ASP A 276 -27.62 2.77 2.56
C ASP A 276 -28.19 3.24 3.91
N PRO A 277 -28.14 4.55 4.22
CA PRO A 277 -28.57 5.09 5.52
C PRO A 277 -30.09 5.07 5.73
N GLU A 278 -30.87 4.66 4.73
CA GLU A 278 -32.33 4.57 4.82
C GLU A 278 -32.84 3.15 5.14
N THR A 279 -31.94 2.18 5.29
CA THR A 279 -32.24 0.75 5.52
C THR A 279 -32.19 0.35 6.99
#